data_AF-M1CCZ9-F1
#
_entry.id   AF-M1CCZ9-F1
#
_cell.length_a   1.000
_cell.length_b   1.000
_cell.length_c   1.000
_cell.angle_alpha   90.00
_cell.angle_beta   90.00
_cell.angle_gamma   90.00
#
_symmetry.space_group_name_H-M   'P 1'
#
loop_
_entity.id
_entity.type
_entity.pdbx_description
1 polymer ?
#
loop_
_entity_poly.entity_id
_entity_poly.type
_entity_poly.pdbx_seq_one_letter_code
_entity_poly.pdbx_strand_id
1 'polypeptide(L)'
;MEDYGSSDEDIYSSDQESYDGLENEEADSQWGSSTGNSCKVITRESLLVAQREDLRRVMDLLSLREHHARTLLIHYRWDVERLFAILVEKGKTCLFAEAGVTILEEVDVDSSVSSSTMMCGICMEEVAGSEVTKMDCGHCFCNDCWTEHFIVKIKEGQSKRIRCMAHKCFAICDEAVIRKLVSKRHPDLAEKFDRFLLESYIEDNKMVKWCPSIPHCGNAIRVETDEFCEVECSCGLQFCFSCLSEAHSPCSCWMWELWIKKCRDESETVNWITVHTKPCPKCHKPVEKNGGCNLVSCICGQAFCWLCGGATGRDHTWSSIAGHSCGRYKEDQEKKSERAKRDLYRYMHYHNRYKAHTDSFTQESRLRETIKEKVAILESRDSRLRDFSWVTNGLYRLFRSRRALSFSYPFAFYMFGDDLFKDEMTNEEKEIKQHLFEDQQQQLEANVEKLSKVFEDPFDGFEETEIMDMRMQVLNLSVVTDTLCKKMYECIETDLLGALQFSSHNIAPYQSKGIERATELNGGRNTKANNNITCQKSHDQTNGCTL
;
A
#
# COMPACT_ATOMS: atom_id res chain seq x y z
N MET A 1 70.42 -45.89 15.82
CA MET A 1 69.09 -45.49 15.35
C MET A 1 68.95 -44.03 15.73
N GLU A 2 69.66 -43.09 15.08
CA GLU A 2 69.54 -42.71 13.65
C GLU A 2 68.06 -42.36 13.35
N ASP A 3 67.67 -41.20 12.85
CA ASP A 3 68.42 -40.15 12.15
C ASP A 3 67.64 -38.82 12.13
N TYR A 4 68.34 -37.77 11.71
CA TYR A 4 67.97 -36.45 11.13
C TYR A 4 66.54 -36.29 10.56
N GLY A 5 65.92 -35.10 10.40
CA GLY A 5 66.42 -33.74 10.27
C GLY A 5 65.67 -32.98 9.16
N SER A 6 65.18 -31.78 9.50
CA SER A 6 65.12 -30.57 8.66
C SER A 6 64.06 -30.35 7.55
N SER A 7 63.84 -29.04 7.38
CA SER A 7 63.02 -28.20 6.48
C SER A 7 62.81 -28.64 5.03
N ASP A 8 61.71 -28.16 4.41
CA ASP A 8 61.80 -27.07 3.43
C ASP A 8 60.42 -26.56 2.98
N GLU A 9 60.38 -25.26 2.69
CA GLU A 9 59.31 -24.53 2.01
C GLU A 9 59.22 -24.95 0.53
N ASP A 10 58.04 -24.86 -0.08
CA ASP A 10 57.94 -24.60 -1.52
C ASP A 10 56.64 -23.86 -1.91
N ILE A 11 56.85 -22.73 -2.56
CA ILE A 11 55.91 -21.88 -3.29
C ILE A 11 55.74 -22.43 -4.72
N TYR A 12 54.52 -22.53 -5.24
CA TYR A 12 54.16 -22.44 -6.68
C TYR A 12 52.65 -22.08 -6.75
N SER A 13 52.25 -20.83 -7.04
CA SER A 13 52.13 -20.14 -8.34
C SER A 13 50.96 -20.60 -9.22
N SER A 14 50.00 -19.67 -9.40
CA SER A 14 49.24 -19.33 -10.63
C SER A 14 48.66 -20.45 -11.47
N ASP A 15 47.32 -20.45 -11.60
CA ASP A 15 46.68 -20.68 -12.90
C ASP A 15 45.53 -19.69 -13.12
N GLN A 16 45.57 -19.09 -14.30
CA GLN A 16 44.76 -18.01 -14.83
C GLN A 16 44.07 -18.55 -16.09
N GLU A 17 42.80 -18.92 -16.01
CA GLU A 17 41.92 -19.22 -17.15
C GLU A 17 40.47 -18.95 -16.69
N SER A 18 39.51 -18.40 -17.43
CA SER A 18 39.43 -17.91 -18.79
C SER A 18 38.10 -17.13 -18.87
N TYR A 19 38.09 -16.03 -19.61
CA TYR A 19 36.90 -15.28 -20.01
C TYR A 19 36.15 -16.08 -21.08
N ASP A 20 34.94 -16.55 -20.81
CA ASP A 20 33.84 -16.64 -21.79
C ASP A 20 32.57 -17.22 -21.15
N GLY A 21 31.43 -16.57 -21.40
CA GLY A 21 30.11 -17.06 -20.98
C GLY A 21 29.07 -15.99 -20.65
N LEU A 22 29.01 -14.90 -21.42
CA LEU A 22 27.77 -14.14 -21.57
C LEU A 22 26.81 -14.98 -22.41
N GLU A 23 25.77 -15.54 -21.78
CA GLU A 23 24.43 -15.79 -22.33
C GLU A 23 23.68 -16.74 -21.39
N ASN A 24 22.69 -16.21 -20.68
CA ASN A 24 21.39 -16.84 -20.38
C ASN A 24 20.59 -15.92 -19.43
N GLU A 25 20.04 -14.85 -20.01
CA GLU A 25 18.71 -14.42 -19.61
C GLU A 25 17.73 -15.49 -20.12
N GLU A 26 16.69 -15.78 -19.35
CA GLU A 26 15.68 -16.85 -19.56
C GLU A 26 15.97 -18.22 -18.90
N ALA A 27 15.90 -18.24 -17.57
CA ALA A 27 15.49 -19.44 -16.82
C ALA A 27 14.65 -19.02 -15.60
N ASP A 28 13.56 -18.30 -15.86
CA ASP A 28 12.50 -18.09 -14.88
C ASP A 28 11.46 -19.21 -15.08
N SER A 29 11.62 -20.31 -14.35
CA SER A 29 10.61 -21.38 -14.27
C SER A 29 10.83 -22.26 -13.04
N GLN A 30 9.80 -22.26 -12.18
CA GLN A 30 9.55 -23.15 -11.04
C GLN A 30 10.19 -22.80 -9.69
N TRP A 31 9.76 -21.67 -9.13
CA TRP A 31 9.22 -21.65 -7.76
C TRP A 31 8.12 -20.58 -7.69
N GLY A 32 7.05 -20.87 -6.93
CA GLY A 32 5.73 -20.22 -6.97
C GLY A 32 5.70 -18.74 -7.36
N SER A 33 4.95 -18.44 -8.42
CA SER A 33 4.48 -17.08 -8.71
C SER A 33 3.77 -16.55 -7.47
N SER A 34 4.42 -15.64 -6.73
CA SER A 34 3.72 -14.76 -5.83
C SER A 34 2.77 -13.93 -6.69
N THR A 35 1.51 -14.32 -6.70
CA THR A 35 0.42 -13.58 -7.34
C THR A 35 0.50 -12.15 -6.82
N GLY A 36 0.92 -11.20 -7.66
CA GLY A 36 0.94 -9.79 -7.29
C GLY A 36 -0.45 -9.38 -6.78
N ASN A 37 -0.49 -8.59 -5.72
CA ASN A 37 -1.75 -8.07 -5.18
C ASN A 37 -2.36 -7.11 -6.21
N SER A 38 -3.20 -7.64 -7.09
CA SER A 38 -3.94 -6.89 -8.09
C SER A 38 -4.77 -5.78 -7.41
N CYS A 39 -4.32 -4.54 -7.60
CA CYS A 39 -4.97 -3.33 -7.07
C CYS A 39 -5.61 -2.54 -8.22
N LYS A 40 -6.86 -2.13 -8.03
CA LYS A 40 -7.65 -1.40 -9.03
C LYS A 40 -8.04 -0.02 -8.54
N VAL A 41 -7.88 1.00 -9.38
CA VAL A 41 -8.35 2.37 -9.16
C VAL A 41 -9.81 2.47 -9.60
N ILE A 42 -10.62 2.96 -8.68
CA ILE A 42 -12.00 3.35 -8.89
C ILE A 42 -12.05 4.88 -8.94
N THR A 43 -12.36 5.42 -10.11
CA THR A 43 -12.60 6.85 -10.30
C THR A 43 -14.05 7.18 -9.98
N ARG A 44 -14.39 8.46 -9.96
CA ARG A 44 -15.78 8.91 -9.81
C ARG A 44 -16.71 8.29 -10.87
N GLU A 45 -16.23 8.14 -12.10
CA GLU A 45 -17.00 7.58 -13.21
C GLU A 45 -17.10 6.05 -13.13
N SER A 46 -16.06 5.37 -12.64
CA SER A 46 -16.05 3.90 -12.56
C SER A 46 -16.63 3.33 -11.27
N LEU A 47 -16.93 4.16 -10.27
CA LEU A 47 -17.56 3.74 -9.00
C LEU A 47 -18.88 3.01 -9.20
N LEU A 48 -19.77 3.54 -10.05
CA LEU A 48 -21.03 2.86 -10.38
C LEU A 48 -20.81 1.52 -11.06
N VAL A 49 -19.72 1.38 -11.84
CA VAL A 49 -19.39 0.15 -12.53
C VAL A 49 -18.86 -0.90 -11.54
N ALA A 50 -17.93 -0.51 -10.67
CA ALA A 50 -17.40 -1.38 -9.62
C ALA A 50 -18.53 -1.90 -8.70
N GLN A 51 -19.42 -1.02 -8.26
CA GLN A 51 -20.57 -1.41 -7.45
C GLN A 51 -21.49 -2.41 -8.20
N ARG A 52 -21.76 -2.17 -9.49
CA ARG A 52 -22.60 -3.05 -10.32
C ARG A 52 -21.95 -4.41 -10.58
N GLU A 53 -20.63 -4.50 -10.66
CA GLU A 53 -19.90 -5.76 -10.80
C GLU A 53 -20.16 -6.67 -9.60
N ASP A 54 -19.97 -6.15 -8.38
CA ASP A 54 -20.21 -6.90 -7.15
C ASP A 54 -21.70 -7.24 -6.95
N LEU A 55 -22.58 -6.29 -7.30
CA LEU A 55 -24.03 -6.51 -7.29
C LEU A 55 -24.44 -7.67 -8.21
N ARG A 56 -23.98 -7.66 -9.47
CA ARG A 56 -24.28 -8.72 -10.44
C ARG A 56 -23.76 -10.07 -9.98
N ARG A 57 -22.55 -10.12 -9.40
CA ARG A 57 -21.97 -11.36 -8.87
C ARG A 57 -22.89 -12.02 -7.83
N VAL A 58 -23.47 -11.22 -6.92
CA VAL A 58 -24.43 -11.71 -5.93
C VAL A 58 -25.79 -12.05 -6.56
N MET A 59 -26.29 -11.22 -7.49
CA MET A 59 -27.54 -11.48 -8.21
C MET A 59 -27.51 -12.80 -8.98
N ASP A 60 -26.43 -13.05 -9.72
CA ASP A 60 -26.29 -14.24 -10.57
C ASP A 60 -26.17 -15.51 -9.72
N LEU A 61 -25.37 -15.48 -8.64
CA LEU A 61 -25.17 -16.64 -7.77
C LEU A 61 -26.43 -17.00 -6.96
N LEU A 62 -27.17 -16.00 -6.47
CA LEU A 62 -28.35 -16.20 -5.62
C LEU A 62 -29.68 -16.17 -6.37
N SER A 63 -29.66 -15.77 -7.65
CA SER A 63 -30.84 -15.51 -8.49
C SER A 63 -31.79 -14.49 -7.88
N LEU A 64 -31.24 -13.36 -7.43
CA LEU A 64 -31.96 -12.29 -6.72
C LEU A 64 -32.22 -11.09 -7.61
N ARG A 65 -33.28 -10.34 -7.26
CA ARG A 65 -33.51 -9.00 -7.80
C ARG A 65 -32.46 -8.02 -7.23
N GLU A 66 -32.21 -6.94 -7.97
CA GLU A 66 -31.17 -5.95 -7.65
C GLU A 66 -31.27 -5.40 -6.21
N HIS A 67 -32.47 -5.02 -5.76
CA HIS A 67 -32.66 -4.44 -4.43
C HIS A 67 -32.43 -5.45 -3.29
N HIS A 68 -32.75 -6.73 -3.51
CA HIS A 68 -32.44 -7.81 -2.56
C HIS A 68 -30.93 -8.03 -2.47
N ALA A 69 -30.24 -8.15 -3.62
CA ALA A 69 -28.79 -8.32 -3.65
C ALA A 69 -28.07 -7.13 -3.00
N ARG A 70 -28.50 -5.90 -3.27
CA ARG A 70 -27.92 -4.71 -2.64
C ARG A 70 -28.17 -4.67 -1.13
N THR A 71 -29.37 -5.06 -0.67
CA THR A 71 -29.65 -5.14 0.77
C THR A 71 -28.71 -6.12 1.47
N LEU A 72 -28.42 -7.27 0.86
CA LEU A 72 -27.44 -8.23 1.37
C LEU A 72 -26.02 -7.65 1.39
N LEU A 73 -25.60 -7.01 0.31
CA LEU A 73 -24.28 -6.40 0.22
C LEU A 73 -24.11 -5.32 1.28
N ILE A 74 -25.06 -4.40 1.41
CA ILE A 74 -25.03 -3.40 2.49
C ILE A 74 -25.07 -4.08 3.86
N HIS A 75 -25.83 -5.18 4.03
CA HIS A 75 -25.88 -5.95 5.28
C HIS A 75 -24.49 -6.40 5.73
N TYR A 76 -23.78 -7.05 4.81
CA TYR A 76 -22.44 -7.61 5.00
C TYR A 76 -21.32 -6.63 4.60
N ARG A 77 -21.61 -5.33 4.55
CA ARG A 77 -20.64 -4.25 4.31
C ARG A 77 -19.83 -4.41 3.01
N TRP A 78 -20.50 -4.86 1.95
CA TRP A 78 -19.95 -5.11 0.62
C TRP A 78 -18.82 -6.16 0.57
N ASP A 79 -18.64 -6.95 1.64
CA ASP A 79 -17.73 -8.10 1.68
C ASP A 79 -18.42 -9.32 1.05
N VAL A 80 -18.23 -9.46 -0.26
CA VAL A 80 -18.86 -10.52 -1.06
C VAL A 80 -18.33 -11.91 -0.69
N GLU A 81 -17.03 -12.02 -0.38
CA GLU A 81 -16.44 -13.31 0.01
C GLU A 81 -17.00 -13.78 1.35
N ARG A 82 -17.14 -12.87 2.32
CA ARG A 82 -17.81 -13.17 3.59
C ARG A 82 -19.28 -13.57 3.38
N LEU A 83 -19.99 -12.89 2.49
CA LEU A 83 -21.37 -13.25 2.15
C LEU A 83 -21.45 -14.67 1.60
N PHE A 84 -20.53 -15.05 0.70
CA PHE A 84 -20.47 -16.41 0.14
C PHE A 84 -20.05 -17.46 1.17
N ALA A 85 -19.11 -17.15 2.07
CA ALA A 85 -18.77 -18.04 3.18
C ALA A 85 -20.00 -18.35 4.06
N ILE A 86 -20.76 -17.31 4.46
CA ILE A 86 -21.97 -17.48 5.26
C ILE A 86 -23.05 -18.24 4.50
N LEU A 87 -23.18 -18.00 3.18
CA LEU A 87 -24.09 -18.76 2.32
C LEU A 87 -23.79 -20.26 2.36
N VAL A 88 -22.52 -20.64 2.30
CA VAL A 88 -22.08 -22.04 2.35
C VAL A 88 -22.31 -22.64 3.75
N GLU A 89 -22.02 -21.89 4.80
CA GLU A 89 -22.14 -22.36 6.19
C GLU A 89 -23.59 -22.49 6.68
N LYS A 90 -24.43 -21.49 6.42
CA LYS A 90 -25.76 -21.35 7.03
C LYS A 90 -26.93 -21.46 6.03
N GLY A 91 -26.67 -21.41 4.74
CA GLY A 91 -27.68 -21.46 3.68
C GLY A 91 -28.43 -20.15 3.43
N LYS A 92 -29.23 -20.14 2.34
CA LYS A 92 -29.92 -18.94 1.83
C LYS A 92 -30.95 -18.34 2.80
N THR A 93 -31.73 -19.18 3.48
CA THR A 93 -32.83 -18.73 4.35
C THR A 93 -32.35 -17.91 5.55
N CYS A 94 -31.28 -18.38 6.21
CA CYS A 94 -30.65 -17.67 7.32
C CYS A 94 -30.06 -16.33 6.85
N LEU A 95 -29.36 -16.35 5.72
CA LEU A 95 -28.74 -15.17 5.11
C LEU A 95 -29.78 -14.08 4.76
N PHE A 96 -30.94 -14.46 4.22
CA PHE A 96 -32.01 -13.51 3.91
C PHE A 96 -32.67 -12.95 5.18
N ALA A 97 -32.95 -13.81 6.17
CA ALA A 97 -33.58 -13.40 7.42
C ALA A 97 -32.71 -12.43 8.23
N GLU A 98 -31.41 -12.70 8.36
CA GLU A 98 -30.46 -11.83 9.06
C GLU A 98 -30.40 -10.43 8.43
N ALA A 99 -30.47 -10.36 7.10
CA ALA A 99 -30.42 -9.10 6.36
C ALA A 99 -31.77 -8.36 6.22
N GLY A 100 -32.88 -8.96 6.66
CA GLY A 100 -34.22 -8.40 6.48
C GLY A 100 -34.72 -8.45 5.03
N VAL A 101 -34.24 -9.42 4.25
CA VAL A 101 -34.70 -9.68 2.88
C VAL A 101 -35.88 -10.64 2.92
N THR A 102 -37.02 -10.23 2.36
CA THR A 102 -38.20 -11.07 2.22
C THR A 102 -38.41 -11.40 0.74
N ILE A 103 -38.29 -12.67 0.38
CA ILE A 103 -38.59 -13.17 -0.96
C ILE A 103 -39.92 -13.90 -0.87
N LEU A 104 -40.95 -13.35 -1.49
CA LEU A 104 -42.18 -14.10 -1.75
C LEU A 104 -41.91 -14.96 -2.98
N GLU A 105 -42.01 -16.28 -2.85
CA GLU A 105 -42.11 -17.15 -4.02
C GLU A 105 -43.35 -16.71 -4.81
N GLU A 106 -43.20 -16.53 -6.12
CA GLU A 106 -44.28 -16.07 -7.00
C GLU A 106 -45.41 -17.11 -6.98
N VAL A 107 -46.39 -16.90 -6.10
CA VAL A 107 -47.69 -17.56 -6.21
C VAL A 107 -48.46 -16.77 -7.26
N ASP A 108 -48.54 -17.39 -8.44
CA ASP A 108 -49.36 -16.97 -9.56
C ASP A 108 -50.82 -16.81 -9.09
N VAL A 109 -51.25 -15.56 -8.88
CA VAL A 109 -52.66 -15.24 -8.64
C VAL A 109 -53.00 -14.02 -9.47
N ASP A 110 -53.35 -14.33 -10.72
CA ASP A 110 -54.20 -13.53 -11.57
C ASP A 110 -55.42 -13.05 -10.76
N SER A 111 -55.59 -11.73 -10.62
CA SER A 111 -56.76 -11.13 -9.96
C SER A 111 -56.94 -9.69 -10.44
N SER A 112 -57.69 -9.60 -11.54
CA SER A 112 -58.70 -8.59 -11.85
C SER A 112 -58.58 -7.24 -11.14
N VAL A 113 -58.25 -6.22 -11.93
CA VAL A 113 -58.32 -4.79 -11.61
C VAL A 113 -59.75 -4.43 -11.22
N SER A 114 -60.01 -4.30 -9.92
CA SER A 114 -61.19 -3.62 -9.38
C SER A 114 -60.76 -2.29 -8.78
N SER A 115 -61.48 -1.23 -9.12
CA SER A 115 -61.30 0.14 -8.62
C SER A 115 -61.66 0.22 -7.13
N SER A 116 -60.86 -0.39 -6.26
CA SER A 116 -61.05 -0.36 -4.81
C SER A 116 -60.24 0.77 -4.18
N THR A 117 -60.91 1.64 -3.43
CA THR A 117 -60.27 2.54 -2.48
C THR A 117 -59.71 1.72 -1.30
N MET A 118 -58.60 2.17 -0.71
CA MET A 118 -57.95 1.54 0.44
C MET A 118 -57.79 2.57 1.57
N MET A 119 -58.06 2.16 2.81
CA MET A 119 -57.76 2.97 3.99
C MET A 119 -56.29 2.78 4.41
N CYS A 120 -55.54 3.87 4.49
CA CYS A 120 -54.14 3.84 4.93
C CYS A 120 -54.03 3.67 6.45
N GLY A 121 -53.36 2.63 6.95
CA GLY A 121 -53.21 2.37 8.38
C GLY A 121 -52.30 3.35 9.17
N ILE A 122 -51.85 4.44 8.54
CA ILE A 122 -50.93 5.43 9.13
C ILE A 122 -51.63 6.78 9.28
N CYS A 123 -52.11 7.36 8.17
CA CYS A 123 -52.89 8.61 8.19
C CYS A 123 -54.40 8.40 8.38
N MET A 124 -54.89 7.16 8.27
CA MET A 124 -56.32 6.80 8.36
C MET A 124 -57.19 7.41 7.24
N GLU A 125 -56.59 7.78 6.11
CA GLU A 125 -57.29 8.35 4.94
C GLU A 125 -57.64 7.27 3.91
N GLU A 126 -58.75 7.46 3.19
CA GLU A 126 -59.12 6.64 2.03
C GLU A 126 -58.45 7.15 0.76
N VAL A 127 -57.67 6.29 0.11
CA VAL A 127 -56.90 6.61 -1.09
C VAL A 127 -57.23 5.65 -2.22
N ALA A 128 -57.09 6.12 -3.47
CA ALA A 128 -57.26 5.28 -4.65
C ALA A 128 -56.19 4.19 -4.71
N GLY A 129 -56.52 3.03 -5.28
CA GLY A 129 -55.54 1.93 -5.49
C GLY A 129 -54.30 2.33 -6.31
N SER A 130 -54.37 3.40 -7.10
CA SER A 130 -53.21 3.97 -7.83
C SER A 130 -52.25 4.77 -6.95
N GLU A 131 -52.69 5.18 -5.75
CA GLU A 131 -51.94 6.03 -4.82
C GLU A 131 -51.41 5.26 -3.61
N VAL A 132 -51.43 3.93 -3.67
CA VAL A 132 -50.83 3.06 -2.67
C VAL A 132 -49.65 2.29 -3.24
N THR A 133 -48.67 2.01 -2.38
CA THR A 133 -47.53 1.17 -2.72
C THR A 133 -47.44 0.03 -1.72
N LYS A 134 -47.36 -1.20 -2.25
CA LYS A 134 -47.14 -2.44 -1.50
C LYS A 134 -45.67 -2.84 -1.58
N MET A 135 -45.09 -3.21 -0.44
CA MET A 135 -43.70 -3.68 -0.34
C MET A 135 -43.61 -5.22 -0.38
N ASP A 136 -42.41 -5.76 -0.54
CA ASP A 136 -42.15 -7.22 -0.57
C ASP A 136 -42.58 -7.95 0.72
N CYS A 137 -42.62 -7.25 1.84
CA CYS A 137 -43.16 -7.79 3.09
C CYS A 137 -44.70 -7.90 3.12
N GLY A 138 -45.37 -7.50 2.04
CA GLY A 138 -46.83 -7.54 1.91
C GLY A 138 -47.56 -6.30 2.43
N HIS A 139 -46.89 -5.43 3.20
CA HIS A 139 -47.50 -4.22 3.75
C HIS A 139 -47.72 -3.14 2.69
N CYS A 140 -48.86 -2.44 2.78
CA CYS A 140 -49.32 -1.45 1.83
C CYS A 140 -49.77 -0.17 2.55
N PHE A 141 -49.29 0.99 2.10
CA PHE A 141 -49.64 2.31 2.64
C PHE A 141 -49.76 3.33 1.49
N CYS A 142 -50.37 4.49 1.75
CA CYS A 142 -50.44 5.55 0.75
C CYS A 142 -49.05 6.12 0.42
N ASN A 143 -48.91 6.62 -0.82
CA ASN A 143 -47.66 7.16 -1.32
C ASN A 143 -47.16 8.36 -0.52
N ASP A 144 -48.05 9.16 0.07
CA ASP A 144 -47.67 10.32 0.89
C ASP A 144 -47.01 9.90 2.20
N CYS A 145 -47.59 8.92 2.92
CA CYS A 145 -46.97 8.37 4.13
C CYS A 145 -45.62 7.71 3.83
N TRP A 146 -45.51 6.96 2.74
CA TRP A 146 -44.23 6.40 2.31
C TRP A 146 -43.20 7.49 2.02
N THR A 147 -43.60 8.50 1.26
CA THR A 147 -42.71 9.61 0.87
C THR A 147 -42.19 10.36 2.08
N GLU A 148 -43.07 10.69 3.04
CA GLU A 148 -42.67 11.39 4.27
C GLU A 148 -41.74 10.52 5.13
N HIS A 149 -42.05 9.23 5.30
CA HIS A 149 -41.18 8.29 6.00
C HIS A 149 -39.78 8.24 5.37
N PHE A 150 -39.69 8.12 4.05
CA PHE A 150 -38.41 8.10 3.35
C PHE A 150 -37.64 9.42 3.51
N ILE A 151 -38.31 10.57 3.38
CA ILE A 151 -37.69 11.88 3.56
C ILE A 151 -37.08 12.00 4.96
N VAL A 152 -37.84 11.65 6.00
CA VAL A 152 -37.36 11.67 7.38
C VAL A 152 -36.15 10.75 7.54
N LYS A 153 -36.24 9.51 7.04
CA LYS A 153 -35.15 8.52 7.16
C LYS A 153 -33.88 8.93 6.42
N ILE A 154 -33.98 9.55 5.25
CA ILE A 154 -32.84 10.07 4.50
C ILE A 154 -32.21 11.27 5.24
N LYS A 155 -33.04 12.16 5.80
CA LYS A 155 -32.56 13.31 6.59
C LYS A 155 -31.87 12.88 7.90
N GLU A 156 -32.34 11.80 8.53
CA GLU A 156 -31.72 11.17 9.71
C GLU A 156 -30.42 10.41 9.39
N GLY A 157 -30.00 10.34 8.13
CA GLY A 157 -28.79 9.61 7.71
C GLY A 157 -28.96 8.09 7.64
N GLN A 158 -30.20 7.57 7.72
CA GLN A 158 -30.51 6.14 7.65
C GLN A 158 -30.73 5.65 6.20
N SER A 159 -30.16 6.35 5.22
CA SER A 159 -30.33 6.14 3.79
C SER A 159 -29.94 4.73 3.32
N LYS A 160 -29.03 4.05 4.02
CA LYS A 160 -28.49 2.73 3.62
C LYS A 160 -29.48 1.56 3.86
N ARG A 161 -30.37 1.64 4.86
CA ARG A 161 -31.26 0.53 5.27
C ARG A 161 -32.60 1.03 5.81
N ILE A 162 -33.44 1.57 4.94
CA ILE A 162 -34.76 2.07 5.34
C ILE A 162 -35.72 0.89 5.52
N ARG A 163 -36.24 0.71 6.74
CA ARG A 163 -37.19 -0.36 7.08
C ARG A 163 -38.63 0.03 6.75
N CYS A 164 -39.47 -1.00 6.55
CA CYS A 164 -40.91 -0.85 6.45
C CYS A 164 -41.50 -0.15 7.69
N MET A 165 -42.54 0.66 7.46
CA MET A 165 -43.25 1.40 8.51
C MET A 165 -44.11 0.53 9.44
N ALA A 166 -44.41 -0.71 9.03
CA ALA A 166 -45.25 -1.61 9.80
C ALA A 166 -44.58 -2.02 11.12
N HIS A 167 -45.37 -2.10 12.20
CA HIS A 167 -44.89 -2.46 13.52
C HIS A 167 -44.24 -3.85 13.51
N LYS A 168 -43.02 -3.95 14.05
CA LYS A 168 -42.19 -5.17 14.09
C LYS A 168 -41.86 -5.77 12.71
N CYS A 169 -41.98 -5.00 11.64
CA CYS A 169 -41.48 -5.42 10.34
C CYS A 169 -40.00 -5.04 10.17
N PHE A 170 -39.15 -6.03 9.88
CA PHE A 170 -37.72 -5.83 9.67
C PHE A 170 -37.33 -5.77 8.19
N ALA A 171 -38.31 -5.82 7.29
CA ALA A 171 -38.05 -5.80 5.86
C ALA A 171 -37.48 -4.46 5.41
N ILE A 172 -36.43 -4.52 4.58
CA ILE A 172 -35.82 -3.35 3.95
C ILE A 172 -36.64 -2.94 2.72
N CYS A 173 -36.83 -1.63 2.56
CA CYS A 173 -37.59 -1.07 1.45
C CYS A 173 -36.75 -1.06 0.16
N ASP A 174 -37.41 -1.34 -0.96
CA ASP A 174 -36.82 -1.26 -2.31
C ASP A 174 -36.39 0.19 -2.62
N GLU A 175 -35.11 0.35 -2.94
CA GLU A 175 -34.53 1.64 -3.32
C GLU A 175 -35.14 2.25 -4.59
N ALA A 176 -35.64 1.43 -5.53
CA ALA A 176 -36.27 1.92 -6.75
C ALA A 176 -37.61 2.58 -6.41
N VAL A 177 -38.34 2.01 -5.45
CA VAL A 177 -39.57 2.58 -4.89
C VAL A 177 -39.27 3.86 -4.12
N ILE A 178 -38.24 3.87 -3.27
CA ILE A 178 -37.80 5.06 -2.54
C ILE A 178 -37.46 6.18 -3.52
N ARG A 179 -36.60 5.91 -4.52
CA ARG A 179 -36.21 6.87 -5.56
C ARG A 179 -37.44 7.42 -6.29
N LYS A 180 -38.36 6.54 -6.72
CA LYS A 180 -39.58 6.93 -7.45
C LYS A 180 -40.50 7.83 -6.62
N LEU A 181 -40.66 7.57 -5.33
CA LEU A 181 -41.57 8.32 -4.47
C LEU A 181 -40.96 9.65 -4.01
N VAL A 182 -39.70 9.64 -3.58
CA VAL A 182 -39.00 10.85 -3.12
C VAL A 182 -38.76 11.82 -4.28
N SER A 183 -38.37 11.35 -5.46
CA SER A 183 -38.08 12.22 -6.62
C SER A 183 -39.29 13.03 -7.10
N LYS A 184 -40.53 12.56 -6.87
CA LYS A 184 -41.74 13.33 -7.20
C LYS A 184 -41.87 14.63 -6.41
N ARG A 185 -41.37 14.66 -5.17
CA ARG A 185 -41.53 15.79 -4.24
C ARG A 185 -40.22 16.53 -3.96
N HIS A 186 -39.12 15.79 -3.85
CA HIS A 186 -37.78 16.30 -3.53
C HIS A 186 -36.71 15.62 -4.39
N PRO A 187 -36.52 16.05 -5.65
CA PRO A 187 -35.49 15.52 -6.55
C PRO A 187 -34.07 15.61 -5.97
N ASP A 188 -33.76 16.70 -5.27
CA ASP A 188 -32.50 16.96 -4.58
C ASP A 188 -32.21 15.92 -3.49
N LEU A 189 -33.23 15.52 -2.74
CA LEU A 189 -33.10 14.50 -1.70
C LEU A 189 -32.95 13.10 -2.28
N ALA A 190 -33.59 12.83 -3.43
CA ALA A 190 -33.41 11.58 -4.16
C ALA A 190 -31.97 11.44 -4.69
N GLU A 191 -31.39 12.51 -5.25
CA GLU A 191 -29.99 12.53 -5.68
C GLU A 191 -29.04 12.31 -4.48
N LYS A 192 -29.34 12.92 -3.33
CA LYS A 192 -28.59 12.71 -2.09
C LYS A 192 -28.67 11.27 -1.60
N PHE A 193 -29.84 10.63 -1.71
CA PHE A 193 -30.03 9.21 -1.39
C PHE A 193 -29.19 8.30 -2.30
N ASP A 194 -29.23 8.53 -3.62
CA ASP A 194 -28.44 7.77 -4.58
C ASP A 194 -26.93 7.93 -4.34
N ARG A 195 -26.48 9.15 -4.01
CA ARG A 195 -25.09 9.42 -3.63
C ARG A 195 -24.69 8.63 -2.39
N PHE A 196 -25.50 8.64 -1.32
CA PHE A 196 -25.18 7.89 -0.10
C PHE A 196 -25.16 6.38 -0.30
N LEU A 197 -26.05 5.85 -1.13
CA LEU A 197 -26.04 4.45 -1.53
C LEU A 197 -24.76 4.10 -2.30
N LEU A 198 -24.31 4.98 -3.17
CA LEU A 198 -23.08 4.81 -3.92
C LEU A 198 -21.83 4.89 -3.03
N GLU A 199 -21.75 5.90 -2.16
CA GLU A 199 -20.63 6.11 -1.23
C GLU A 199 -20.51 4.98 -0.19
N SER A 200 -21.64 4.34 0.18
CA SER A 200 -21.64 3.17 1.06
C SER A 200 -20.73 2.03 0.56
N TYR A 201 -20.54 1.91 -0.76
CA TYR A 201 -19.65 0.93 -1.36
C TYR A 201 -18.20 1.10 -0.92
N ILE A 202 -17.75 2.33 -0.71
CA ILE A 202 -16.38 2.62 -0.31
C ILE A 202 -16.28 2.71 1.21
N GLU A 203 -17.23 3.36 1.86
CA GLU A 203 -17.18 3.59 3.32
C GLU A 203 -17.26 2.30 4.14
N ASP A 204 -18.10 1.36 3.72
CA ASP A 204 -18.36 0.16 4.50
C ASP A 204 -17.43 -1.00 4.10
N ASN A 205 -16.84 -0.96 2.90
CA ASN A 205 -16.04 -2.04 2.34
C ASN A 205 -14.59 -2.03 2.83
N LYS A 206 -14.17 -3.10 3.49
CA LYS A 206 -12.78 -3.23 3.98
C LYS A 206 -11.75 -3.30 2.85
N MET A 207 -12.13 -3.83 1.69
CA MET A 207 -11.28 -4.02 0.51
C MET A 207 -11.31 -2.84 -0.45
N VAL A 208 -12.07 -1.78 -0.15
CA VAL A 208 -12.13 -0.55 -0.96
C VAL A 208 -11.94 0.67 -0.08
N LYS A 209 -10.92 1.49 -0.35
CA LYS A 209 -10.67 2.70 0.44
C LYS A 209 -10.36 3.91 -0.42
N TRP A 210 -10.76 5.08 0.06
CA TRP A 210 -10.41 6.35 -0.55
C TRP A 210 -8.89 6.59 -0.54
N CYS A 211 -8.38 7.20 -1.60
CA CYS A 211 -6.99 7.66 -1.63
C CYS A 211 -6.81 8.83 -0.64
N PRO A 212 -5.85 8.76 0.30
CA PRO A 212 -5.70 9.75 1.36
C PRO A 212 -5.00 11.05 0.89
N SER A 213 -4.98 11.34 -0.41
CA SER A 213 -4.26 12.49 -0.95
C SER A 213 -4.82 13.81 -0.43
N ILE A 214 -3.94 14.80 -0.27
CA ILE A 214 -4.31 16.15 0.17
C ILE A 214 -3.79 17.14 -0.88
N PRO A 215 -4.68 17.84 -1.62
CA PRO A 215 -6.14 17.68 -1.65
C PRO A 215 -6.60 16.30 -2.17
N HIS A 216 -7.82 15.89 -1.82
CA HIS A 216 -8.36 14.58 -2.18
C HIS A 216 -8.53 14.46 -3.71
N CYS A 217 -7.89 13.44 -4.30
CA CYS A 217 -7.88 13.25 -5.76
C CYS A 217 -9.20 12.69 -6.30
N GLY A 218 -10.08 12.20 -5.43
CA GLY A 218 -11.40 11.66 -5.81
C GLY A 218 -11.38 10.19 -6.23
N ASN A 219 -10.24 9.52 -6.14
CA ASN A 219 -10.08 8.10 -6.46
C ASN A 219 -10.19 7.23 -5.21
N ALA A 220 -10.74 6.03 -5.36
CA ALA A 220 -10.67 4.94 -4.39
C ALA A 220 -9.84 3.78 -4.96
N ILE A 221 -9.29 2.94 -4.09
CA ILE A 221 -8.51 1.75 -4.44
C ILE A 221 -9.26 0.53 -3.96
N ARG A 222 -9.44 -0.47 -4.84
CA ARG A 222 -9.92 -1.81 -4.52
C ARG A 222 -8.75 -2.79 -4.54
N VAL A 223 -8.58 -3.56 -3.47
CA VAL A 223 -7.60 -4.64 -3.38
C VAL A 223 -8.33 -6.00 -3.49
N GLU A 224 -7.70 -7.00 -4.10
CA GLU A 224 -8.36 -8.29 -4.37
C GLU A 224 -7.97 -9.43 -3.41
N THR A 225 -6.82 -9.33 -2.75
CA THR A 225 -6.24 -10.42 -1.96
C THR A 225 -6.09 -10.07 -0.49
N ASP A 226 -5.24 -9.09 -0.18
CA ASP A 226 -4.85 -8.76 1.20
C ASP A 226 -5.00 -7.27 1.50
N GLU A 227 -5.52 -6.98 2.70
CA GLU A 227 -5.62 -5.64 3.28
C GLU A 227 -4.24 -5.09 3.70
N PHE A 228 -3.28 -5.98 3.98
CA PHE A 228 -1.91 -5.62 4.36
C PHE A 228 -1.02 -5.45 3.13
N CYS A 229 -1.32 -4.43 2.34
CA CYS A 229 -0.50 -4.06 1.19
C CYS A 229 -0.23 -2.55 1.13
N GLU A 230 0.80 -2.20 0.37
CA GLU A 230 1.09 -0.83 -0.02
C GLU A 230 0.64 -0.65 -1.47
N VAL A 231 0.03 0.50 -1.75
CA VAL A 231 -0.56 0.79 -3.07
C VAL A 231 -0.14 2.17 -3.56
N GLU A 232 0.02 2.30 -4.88
CA GLU A 232 0.23 3.59 -5.54
C GLU A 232 -1.03 3.97 -6.31
N CYS A 233 -1.66 5.08 -5.92
CA CYS A 233 -2.82 5.60 -6.63
C CYS A 233 -2.42 6.14 -8.01
N SER A 234 -3.36 6.25 -8.95
CA SER A 234 -3.11 6.87 -10.25
C SER A 234 -2.63 8.33 -10.14
N CYS A 235 -2.92 9.02 -9.04
CA CYS A 235 -2.41 10.36 -8.72
C CYS A 235 -0.92 10.39 -8.29
N GLY A 236 -0.30 9.23 -8.10
CA GLY A 236 1.10 9.07 -7.71
C GLY A 236 1.34 8.96 -6.20
N LEU A 237 0.32 9.07 -5.36
CA LEU A 237 0.46 8.89 -3.91
C LEU A 237 0.64 7.41 -3.56
N GLN A 238 1.72 7.10 -2.84
CA GLN A 238 2.01 5.80 -2.25
C GLN A 238 1.60 5.77 -0.78
N PHE A 239 0.82 4.78 -0.36
CA PHE A 239 0.32 4.68 1.01
C PHE A 239 0.06 3.23 1.43
N CYS A 240 -0.01 2.98 2.74
CA CYS A 240 -0.45 1.70 3.28
C CYS A 240 -1.98 1.59 3.17
N PHE A 241 -2.47 0.54 2.50
CA PHE A 241 -3.90 0.34 2.32
C PHE A 241 -4.62 0.08 3.66
N SER A 242 -3.98 -0.59 4.60
CA SER A 242 -4.59 -0.92 5.90
C SER A 242 -4.85 0.34 6.75
N CYS A 243 -3.82 1.17 6.98
CA CYS A 243 -3.90 2.33 7.89
C CYS A 243 -4.04 3.70 7.22
N LEU A 244 -3.98 3.78 5.89
CA LEU A 244 -4.04 5.02 5.08
C LEU A 244 -2.92 6.03 5.36
N SER A 245 -1.87 5.64 6.10
CA SER A 245 -0.65 6.45 6.30
C SER A 245 0.35 6.20 5.18
N GLU A 246 1.50 6.89 5.23
CA GLU A 246 2.60 6.63 4.29
C GLU A 246 3.02 5.15 4.28
N ALA A 247 3.50 4.69 3.13
CA ALA A 247 4.05 3.34 2.98
C ALA A 247 5.20 3.13 3.97
N HIS A 248 5.01 2.24 4.95
CA HIS A 248 5.84 2.09 6.12
C HIS A 248 6.40 0.68 6.31
N SER A 249 6.35 -0.20 5.30
CA SER A 249 6.96 -1.52 5.37
C SER A 249 8.50 -1.42 5.43
N PRO A 250 9.19 -2.18 6.30
CA PRO A 250 8.73 -3.39 7.00
C PRO A 250 8.22 -3.16 8.44
N CYS A 251 7.70 -1.99 8.77
CA CYS A 251 7.06 -1.73 10.06
C CYS A 251 5.57 -2.07 9.99
N SER A 252 5.03 -2.74 11.02
CA SER A 252 3.58 -3.01 11.09
C SER A 252 2.80 -1.71 11.35
N CYS A 253 1.52 -1.66 10.94
CA CYS A 253 0.69 -0.46 11.12
C CYS A 253 0.65 0.01 12.59
N TRP A 254 0.58 -0.93 13.52
CA TRP A 254 0.51 -0.62 14.95
C TRP A 254 1.83 -0.06 15.49
N MET A 255 2.97 -0.68 15.16
CA MET A 255 4.29 -0.14 15.51
C MET A 255 4.51 1.24 14.89
N TRP A 256 4.06 1.44 13.65
CA TRP A 256 4.17 2.70 12.95
C TRP A 256 3.35 3.82 13.61
N GLU A 257 2.11 3.53 14.00
CA GLU A 257 1.27 4.47 14.74
C GLU A 257 1.93 4.89 16.06
N LEU A 258 2.48 3.93 16.81
CA LEU A 258 3.21 4.19 18.05
C LEU A 258 4.47 5.02 17.80
N TRP A 259 5.23 4.71 16.74
CA TRP A 259 6.43 5.45 16.36
C TRP A 259 6.12 6.91 16.08
N ILE A 260 5.10 7.16 15.25
CA ILE A 260 4.67 8.50 14.89
C ILE A 260 4.15 9.26 16.11
N LYS A 261 3.40 8.61 16.99
CA LYS A 261 2.96 9.22 18.25
C LYS A 261 4.17 9.60 19.11
N LYS A 262 5.14 8.70 19.27
CA LYS A 262 6.38 8.96 20.02
C LYS A 262 7.16 10.13 19.42
N CYS A 263 7.30 10.19 18.09
CA CYS A 263 7.96 11.32 17.43
C CYS A 263 7.27 12.66 17.71
N ARG A 264 5.94 12.68 17.86
CA ARG A 264 5.17 13.88 18.22
C ARG A 264 5.28 14.25 19.69
N ASP A 265 5.30 13.26 20.58
CA ASP A 265 5.30 13.46 22.04
C ASP A 265 6.69 13.85 22.58
N GLU A 266 7.77 13.45 21.90
CA GLU A 266 9.14 13.85 22.25
C GLU A 266 9.34 15.36 21.98
N SER A 267 9.92 16.08 22.95
CA SER A 267 9.96 17.55 22.89
C SER A 267 10.62 18.07 21.60
N GLU A 268 10.11 19.18 21.06
CA GLU A 268 10.73 19.84 19.90
C GLU A 268 12.21 20.13 20.11
N THR A 269 12.65 20.36 21.36
CA THR A 269 14.05 20.53 21.73
C THR A 269 14.86 19.23 21.57
N VAL A 270 14.35 18.07 22.02
CA VAL A 270 15.00 16.76 21.84
C VAL A 270 15.01 16.37 20.37
N ASN A 271 13.90 16.60 19.66
CA ASN A 271 13.81 16.38 18.21
C ASN A 271 14.75 17.33 17.46
N TRP A 272 14.85 18.60 17.81
CA TRP A 272 15.76 19.54 17.16
C TRP A 272 17.22 19.18 17.41
N ILE A 273 17.58 18.86 18.67
CA ILE A 273 18.94 18.41 19.03
C ILE A 273 19.29 17.16 18.24
N THR A 274 18.41 16.16 18.17
CA THR A 274 18.68 14.90 17.46
C THR A 274 18.76 15.06 15.94
N VAL A 275 17.94 15.92 15.35
CA VAL A 275 17.82 16.08 13.89
C VAL A 275 18.95 16.93 13.32
N HIS A 276 19.29 18.05 13.96
CA HIS A 276 20.20 19.03 13.35
C HIS A 276 21.62 18.97 13.91
N THR A 277 21.81 18.41 15.11
CA THR A 277 23.11 18.47 15.77
C THR A 277 23.53 17.14 16.37
N LYS A 278 24.83 16.88 16.41
CA LYS A 278 25.40 15.80 17.23
C LYS A 278 26.42 16.38 18.18
N PRO A 279 26.40 16.00 19.47
CA PRO A 279 27.45 16.41 20.38
C PRO A 279 28.75 15.73 19.95
N CYS A 280 29.82 16.52 19.80
CA CYS A 280 31.14 15.96 19.55
C CYS A 280 31.54 15.02 20.71
N PRO A 281 32.05 13.80 20.44
CA PRO A 281 32.44 12.87 21.51
C PRO A 281 33.65 13.34 22.33
N LYS A 282 34.37 14.37 21.85
CA LYS A 282 35.54 14.95 22.54
C LYS A 282 35.20 16.21 23.33
N CYS A 283 34.43 17.14 22.77
CA CYS A 283 34.18 18.45 23.38
C CYS A 283 32.71 18.76 23.65
N HIS A 284 31.81 17.85 23.29
CA HIS A 284 30.35 17.94 23.46
C HIS A 284 29.66 19.14 22.81
N LYS A 285 30.39 19.97 22.06
CA LYS A 285 29.78 21.03 21.26
C LYS A 285 28.90 20.40 20.17
N PRO A 286 27.70 20.96 19.92
CA PRO A 286 26.84 20.52 18.84
C PRO A 286 27.54 20.76 17.50
N VAL A 287 27.46 19.77 16.61
CA VAL A 287 28.00 19.78 15.26
C VAL A 287 26.86 19.49 14.30
N GLU A 288 26.70 20.32 13.28
CA GLU A 288 25.71 20.16 12.21
C GLU A 288 26.29 19.34 11.04
N LYS A 289 25.46 18.57 10.34
CA LYS A 289 25.88 17.79 9.17
C LYS A 289 25.82 18.65 7.91
N ASN A 290 26.96 18.85 7.27
CA ASN A 290 27.09 19.59 6.01
C ASN A 290 27.42 18.63 4.86
N GLY A 291 26.45 17.84 4.40
CA GLY A 291 26.61 16.92 3.25
C GLY A 291 26.07 15.49 3.48
N GLY A 292 26.27 14.60 2.50
CA GLY A 292 25.79 13.21 2.54
C GLY A 292 26.62 12.26 3.42
N CYS A 293 27.92 12.51 3.58
CA CYS A 293 28.83 11.59 4.28
C CYS A 293 28.48 11.43 5.77
N ASN A 294 28.40 10.18 6.23
CA ASN A 294 28.17 9.84 7.64
C ASN A 294 29.42 10.05 8.52
N LEU A 295 30.59 10.37 7.97
CA LEU A 295 31.72 10.87 8.74
C LEU A 295 31.67 12.40 8.84
N VAL A 296 31.52 12.92 10.04
CA VAL A 296 31.53 14.37 10.31
C VAL A 296 32.74 14.76 11.15
N SER A 297 33.18 16.01 11.00
CA SER A 297 34.31 16.56 11.77
C SER A 297 33.89 17.76 12.60
N CYS A 298 34.19 17.73 13.89
CA CYS A 298 33.98 18.87 14.77
C CYS A 298 35.06 19.93 14.55
N ILE A 299 34.74 21.20 14.87
CA ILE A 299 35.69 22.32 14.93
C ILE A 299 36.87 22.04 15.88
N CYS A 300 36.69 21.17 16.89
CA CYS A 300 37.78 20.74 17.78
C CYS A 300 38.75 19.73 17.15
N GLY A 301 38.54 19.35 15.88
CA GLY A 301 39.37 18.43 15.11
C GLY A 301 39.01 16.94 15.23
N GLN A 302 38.05 16.58 16.09
CA GLN A 302 37.58 15.20 16.26
C GLN A 302 36.63 14.80 15.12
N ALA A 303 36.99 13.75 14.39
CA ALA A 303 36.11 13.07 13.46
C ALA A 303 35.25 12.04 14.19
N PHE A 304 33.98 11.91 13.82
CA PHE A 304 33.07 10.96 14.44
C PHE A 304 31.95 10.57 13.48
N CYS A 305 31.35 9.42 13.73
CA CYS A 305 30.24 8.91 12.93
C CYS A 305 28.95 9.68 13.26
N TRP A 306 28.29 10.24 12.26
CA TRP A 306 27.02 10.94 12.37
C TRP A 306 25.88 10.04 12.91
N LEU A 307 25.88 8.76 12.50
CA LEU A 307 24.83 7.82 12.86
C LEU A 307 24.85 7.43 14.35
N CYS A 308 26.03 7.34 14.97
CA CYS A 308 26.17 6.88 16.35
C CYS A 308 26.79 7.89 17.32
N GLY A 309 27.38 8.99 16.82
CA GLY A 309 28.11 9.96 17.64
C GLY A 309 29.47 9.49 18.14
N GLY A 310 29.87 8.25 17.82
CA GLY A 310 31.10 7.63 18.30
C GLY A 310 32.35 8.21 17.64
N ALA A 311 33.41 8.42 18.43
CA ALA A 311 34.69 8.91 17.94
C ALA A 311 35.31 7.94 16.93
N THR A 312 35.82 8.48 15.83
CA THR A 312 36.44 7.69 14.76
C THR A 312 37.76 8.32 14.29
N GLY A 313 38.51 7.57 13.49
CA GLY A 313 39.54 8.15 12.64
C GLY A 313 38.96 9.00 11.51
N ARG A 314 39.84 9.59 10.70
CA ARG A 314 39.47 10.30 9.47
C ARG A 314 39.40 9.39 8.24
N ASP A 315 40.07 8.24 8.33
CA ASP A 315 40.07 7.25 7.28
C ASP A 315 38.69 6.61 7.19
N HIS A 316 38.04 6.81 6.05
CA HIS A 316 36.74 6.24 5.76
C HIS A 316 36.62 6.02 4.26
N THR A 317 35.81 5.04 3.91
CA THR A 317 35.17 4.97 2.61
C THR A 317 33.76 5.54 2.72
N TRP A 318 33.08 5.73 1.60
CA TRP A 318 31.67 6.13 1.62
C TRP A 318 30.78 5.13 2.39
N SER A 319 31.16 3.84 2.38
CA SER A 319 30.38 2.75 2.94
C SER A 319 30.81 2.30 4.34
N SER A 320 31.94 2.77 4.85
CA SER A 320 32.47 2.35 6.15
C SER A 320 33.50 3.32 6.68
N ILE A 321 33.51 3.54 7.99
CA ILE A 321 34.57 4.29 8.67
C ILE A 321 35.60 3.28 9.16
N ALA A 322 36.89 3.49 8.87
CA ALA A 322 37.93 2.53 9.19
C ALA A 322 38.00 2.29 10.71
N GLY A 323 37.97 1.02 11.12
CA GLY A 323 37.97 0.62 12.53
C GLY A 323 36.69 0.95 13.29
N HIS A 324 35.60 1.32 12.60
CA HIS A 324 34.34 1.69 13.23
C HIS A 324 33.16 0.93 12.62
N SER A 325 32.47 0.14 13.44
CA SER A 325 31.19 -0.47 13.12
C SER A 325 30.11 0.14 14.02
N CYS A 326 29.05 0.65 13.39
CA CYS A 326 27.86 1.14 14.09
C CYS A 326 26.60 0.65 13.36
N GLY A 327 25.52 0.45 14.12
CA GLY A 327 24.29 -0.16 13.60
C GLY A 327 23.61 -0.98 14.69
N ARG A 328 24.41 -1.72 15.47
CA ARG A 328 23.92 -2.48 16.63
C ARG A 328 23.65 -1.60 17.84
N TYR A 329 22.52 -1.80 18.51
CA TYR A 329 22.26 -1.16 19.80
C TYR A 329 22.93 -1.95 20.93
N LYS A 330 23.88 -1.34 21.65
CA LYS A 330 24.59 -1.97 22.77
C LYS A 330 24.03 -1.48 24.11
N GLU A 331 23.38 -2.38 24.85
CA GLU A 331 22.79 -2.06 26.16
C GLU A 331 23.84 -1.94 27.29
N ASP A 332 25.00 -2.59 27.12
CA ASP A 332 25.97 -2.83 28.20
C ASP A 332 26.76 -1.62 28.71
N GLN A 333 26.78 -0.49 27.99
CA GLN A 333 27.40 0.74 28.52
C GLN A 333 26.54 1.43 29.59
N GLU A 334 25.27 1.03 29.76
CA GLU A 334 24.25 1.86 30.41
C GLU A 334 23.53 1.22 31.61
N LYS A 335 23.96 0.05 32.07
CA LYS A 335 23.38 -0.63 33.26
C LYS A 335 23.35 0.25 34.53
N LYS A 336 24.10 1.36 34.58
CA LYS A 336 24.14 2.35 35.68
C LYS A 336 23.28 3.60 35.49
N SER A 337 22.55 3.74 34.37
CA SER A 337 21.74 4.94 34.07
C SER A 337 20.26 4.76 34.47
N GLU A 338 19.63 5.85 34.93
CA GLU A 338 18.19 5.92 35.24
C GLU A 338 17.36 5.38 34.06
N ARG A 339 16.28 4.63 34.30
CA ARG A 339 15.44 4.01 33.25
C ARG A 339 15.04 5.03 32.16
N ALA A 340 14.58 6.21 32.57
CA ALA A 340 14.19 7.29 31.66
C ALA A 340 15.33 7.77 30.73
N LYS A 341 16.59 7.72 31.17
CA LYS A 341 17.74 8.07 30.33
C LYS A 341 18.04 6.98 29.32
N ARG A 342 17.93 5.71 29.70
CA ARG A 342 18.12 4.56 28.78
C ARG A 342 17.06 4.57 27.67
N ASP A 343 15.80 4.79 28.03
CA ASP A 343 14.69 4.85 27.06
C ASP A 343 14.88 6.01 26.07
N LEU A 344 15.36 7.17 26.56
CA LEU A 344 15.69 8.32 25.73
C LEU A 344 16.86 8.02 24.78
N TYR A 345 17.96 7.44 25.26
CA TYR A 345 19.11 7.10 24.40
C TYR A 345 18.75 6.04 23.36
N ARG A 346 17.95 5.03 23.74
CA ARG A 346 17.39 4.05 22.80
C ARG A 346 16.57 4.75 21.72
N TYR A 347 15.62 5.60 22.11
CA TYR A 347 14.83 6.37 21.14
C TYR A 347 15.73 7.20 20.20
N MET A 348 16.67 7.97 20.75
CA MET A 348 17.61 8.76 19.97
C MET A 348 18.40 7.89 18.96
N HIS A 349 18.86 6.72 19.37
CA HIS A 349 19.63 5.81 18.50
C HIS A 349 18.87 5.43 17.23
N TYR A 350 17.62 4.95 17.39
CA TYR A 350 16.79 4.50 16.27
C TYR A 350 16.21 5.69 15.48
N HIS A 351 15.79 6.76 16.17
CA HIS A 351 15.25 7.96 15.54
C HIS A 351 16.27 8.64 14.62
N ASN A 352 17.52 8.75 15.07
CA ASN A 352 18.58 9.34 14.26
C ASN A 352 18.81 8.60 12.94
N ARG A 353 18.74 7.26 12.96
CA ARG A 353 18.96 6.43 11.77
C ARG A 353 17.75 6.46 10.84
N TYR A 354 16.55 6.27 11.39
CA TYR A 354 15.30 6.48 10.67
C TYR A 354 15.33 7.82 9.92
N LYS A 355 15.62 8.91 10.65
CA LYS A 355 15.65 10.26 10.10
C LYS A 355 16.73 10.44 9.05
N ALA A 356 17.95 9.95 9.30
CA ALA A 356 19.05 10.04 8.34
C ALA A 356 18.71 9.37 7.00
N HIS A 357 18.07 8.19 7.02
CA HIS A 357 17.65 7.52 5.79
C HIS A 357 16.48 8.23 5.11
N THR A 358 15.50 8.77 5.85
CA THR A 358 14.39 9.55 5.25
C THR A 358 14.86 10.85 4.61
N ASP A 359 15.85 11.53 5.22
CA ASP A 359 16.41 12.77 4.67
C ASP A 359 17.27 12.47 3.43
N SER A 360 18.05 11.38 3.46
CA SER A 360 18.80 10.91 2.28
C SER A 360 17.86 10.56 1.13
N PHE A 361 16.78 9.82 1.39
CA PHE A 361 15.75 9.51 0.40
C PHE A 361 15.15 10.78 -0.24
N THR A 362 14.91 11.81 0.56
CA THR A 362 14.39 13.10 0.08
C THR A 362 15.40 13.81 -0.84
N GLN A 363 16.70 13.76 -0.49
CA GLN A 363 17.77 14.34 -1.31
C GLN A 363 17.96 13.56 -2.62
N GLU A 364 17.99 12.23 -2.56
CA GLU A 364 18.14 11.37 -3.75
C GLU A 364 16.94 11.49 -4.69
N SER A 365 15.73 11.71 -4.15
CA SER A 365 14.54 12.02 -4.96
C SER A 365 14.71 13.28 -5.81
N ARG A 366 15.48 14.27 -5.33
CA ARG A 366 15.85 15.48 -6.10
C ARG A 366 16.95 15.18 -7.11
N LEU A 367 17.93 14.33 -6.76
CA LEU A 367 19.00 13.89 -7.66
C LEU A 367 18.45 13.15 -8.89
N ARG A 368 17.28 12.51 -8.79
CA ARG A 368 16.61 11.83 -9.91
C ARG A 368 16.51 12.71 -11.17
N GLU A 369 16.10 13.97 -11.02
CA GLU A 369 15.94 14.85 -12.19
C GLU A 369 17.30 15.23 -12.79
N THR A 370 18.31 15.52 -11.95
CA THR A 370 19.69 15.75 -12.41
C THR A 370 20.27 14.53 -13.13
N ILE A 371 19.99 13.31 -12.65
CA ILE A 371 20.46 12.08 -13.30
C ILE A 371 19.79 11.87 -14.65
N LYS A 372 18.50 12.20 -14.81
CA LYS A 372 17.84 12.18 -16.12
C LYS A 372 18.50 13.15 -17.10
N GLU A 373 18.86 14.34 -16.65
CA GLU A 373 19.59 15.31 -17.47
C GLU A 373 20.97 14.77 -17.88
N LYS A 374 21.72 14.16 -16.96
CA LYS A 374 23.01 13.51 -17.26
C LYS A 374 22.86 12.37 -18.28
N VAL A 375 21.83 11.54 -18.15
CA VAL A 375 21.53 10.47 -19.12
C VAL A 375 21.25 11.05 -20.51
N ALA A 376 20.43 12.10 -20.60
CA ALA A 376 20.14 12.75 -21.88
C ALA A 376 21.39 13.33 -22.56
N ILE A 377 22.34 13.87 -21.78
CA ILE A 377 23.64 14.32 -22.30
C ILE A 377 24.41 13.15 -22.89
N LEU A 378 24.48 12.01 -22.19
CA LEU A 378 25.19 10.81 -22.67
C LEU A 378 24.53 10.20 -23.91
N GLU A 379 23.21 10.16 -23.98
CA GLU A 379 22.46 9.69 -25.15
C GLU A 379 22.67 10.57 -26.39
N SER A 380 22.93 11.87 -26.18
CA SER A 380 23.23 12.81 -27.27
C SER A 380 24.65 12.67 -27.82
N ARG A 381 25.56 12.00 -27.08
CA ARG A 381 26.90 11.67 -27.59
C ARG A 381 26.74 10.58 -28.66
N ASP A 382 27.50 10.69 -29.75
CA ASP A 382 27.56 9.68 -30.81
C ASP A 382 28.33 8.44 -30.32
N SER A 383 27.75 7.75 -29.34
CA SER A 383 28.30 6.57 -28.67
C SER A 383 27.51 5.32 -29.06
N ARG A 384 28.11 4.14 -28.88
CA ARG A 384 27.43 2.86 -29.13
C ARG A 384 26.38 2.54 -28.06
N LEU A 385 26.47 3.23 -26.92
CA LEU A 385 25.58 3.09 -25.77
C LEU A 385 24.34 3.97 -25.91
N ARG A 386 23.19 3.35 -26.17
CA ARG A 386 21.88 4.06 -26.22
C ARG A 386 20.91 3.65 -25.13
N ASP A 387 21.19 2.56 -24.42
CA ASP A 387 20.32 2.06 -23.36
C ASP A 387 20.88 2.39 -21.97
N PHE A 388 20.23 3.33 -21.30
CA PHE A 388 20.51 3.75 -19.92
C PHE A 388 19.38 3.37 -18.96
N SER A 389 18.51 2.41 -19.34
CA SER A 389 17.45 1.91 -18.46
C SER A 389 17.97 1.37 -17.13
N TRP A 390 19.21 0.84 -17.11
CA TRP A 390 19.92 0.40 -15.90
C TRP A 390 20.14 1.51 -14.87
N VAL A 391 20.32 2.77 -15.28
CA VAL A 391 20.45 3.93 -14.37
C VAL A 391 19.12 4.14 -13.65
N THR A 392 18.03 4.20 -14.41
CA THR A 392 16.69 4.42 -13.88
C THR A 392 16.25 3.26 -12.97
N ASN A 393 16.50 2.01 -13.39
CA ASN A 393 16.23 0.83 -12.59
C ASN A 393 17.05 0.83 -11.29
N GLY A 394 18.34 1.17 -11.35
CA GLY A 394 19.20 1.25 -10.16
C GLY A 394 18.77 2.36 -9.19
N LEU A 395 18.29 3.50 -9.70
CA LEU A 395 17.70 4.55 -8.85
C LEU A 395 16.43 4.09 -8.13
N TYR A 396 15.52 3.41 -8.85
CA TYR A 396 14.33 2.85 -8.21
C TYR A 396 14.67 1.79 -7.15
N ARG A 397 15.73 1.01 -7.36
CA ARG A 397 16.28 0.07 -6.37
C ARG A 397 16.80 0.83 -5.14
N LEU A 398 17.60 1.87 -5.35
CA LEU A 398 18.12 2.73 -4.28
C LEU A 398 17.00 3.30 -3.42
N PHE A 399 16.00 3.93 -4.04
CA PHE A 399 14.85 4.52 -3.34
C PHE A 399 14.08 3.50 -2.50
N ARG A 400 13.85 2.30 -3.05
CA ARG A 400 13.12 1.26 -2.32
C ARG A 400 13.92 0.73 -1.14
N SER A 401 15.21 0.46 -1.35
CA SER A 401 16.09 -0.05 -0.30
C SER A 401 16.27 0.98 0.83
N ARG A 402 16.37 2.27 0.49
CA ARG A 402 16.36 3.39 1.44
C ARG A 402 15.08 3.43 2.26
N ARG A 403 13.92 3.32 1.59
CA ARG A 403 12.62 3.30 2.26
C ARG A 403 12.52 2.12 3.23
N ALA A 404 12.85 0.92 2.77
CA ALA A 404 12.88 -0.28 3.61
C ALA A 404 13.80 -0.11 4.84
N LEU A 405 15.00 0.45 4.65
CA LEU A 405 15.93 0.75 5.75
C LEU A 405 15.38 1.79 6.72
N SER A 406 14.73 2.85 6.23
CA SER A 406 14.11 3.86 7.09
C SER A 406 13.15 3.19 8.07
N PHE A 407 12.20 2.40 7.56
CA PHE A 407 11.15 1.81 8.39
C PHE A 407 11.59 0.55 9.16
N SER A 408 12.75 -0.03 8.84
CA SER A 408 13.31 -1.14 9.62
C SER A 408 13.83 -0.68 11.00
N TYR A 409 14.20 0.59 11.20
CA TYR A 409 14.58 1.10 12.53
C TYR A 409 13.41 1.27 13.51
N PRO A 410 12.27 1.89 13.14
CA PRO A 410 11.07 1.86 13.96
C PRO A 410 10.61 0.44 14.30
N PHE A 411 10.67 -0.48 13.32
CA PHE A 411 10.40 -1.89 13.55
C PHE A 411 11.33 -2.47 14.63
N ALA A 412 12.64 -2.33 14.48
CA ALA A 412 13.63 -2.85 15.44
C ALA A 412 13.50 -2.23 16.84
N PHE A 413 13.18 -0.93 16.91
CA PHE A 413 12.95 -0.23 18.18
C PHE A 413 11.89 -0.93 19.02
N TYR A 414 10.75 -1.28 18.41
CA TYR A 414 9.63 -1.93 19.08
C TYR A 414 9.80 -3.45 19.20
N MET A 415 10.26 -4.12 18.15
CA MET A 415 10.45 -5.58 18.14
C MET A 415 11.40 -6.03 19.24
N PHE A 416 12.49 -5.29 19.44
CA PHE A 416 13.50 -5.59 20.46
C PHE A 416 13.40 -4.65 21.67
N GLY A 417 12.28 -3.94 21.82
CA GLY A 417 11.97 -3.10 22.99
C GLY A 417 11.42 -3.92 24.15
N ASP A 418 11.26 -3.30 25.32
CA ASP A 418 10.63 -3.93 26.50
C ASP A 418 9.13 -3.62 26.61
N ASP A 419 8.56 -2.97 25.59
CA ASP A 419 7.19 -2.46 25.61
C ASP A 419 6.17 -3.46 25.03
N LEU A 420 6.35 -3.88 23.77
CA LEU A 420 5.32 -4.62 23.03
C LEU A 420 5.46 -6.15 23.11
N PHE A 421 6.67 -6.68 23.00
CA PHE A 421 6.93 -8.12 22.82
C PHE A 421 7.75 -8.74 23.95
N LYS A 422 7.75 -8.11 25.12
CA LYS A 422 8.57 -8.55 26.25
C LYS A 422 8.25 -9.98 26.71
N ASP A 423 6.97 -10.37 26.63
CA ASP A 423 6.50 -11.68 27.09
C ASP A 423 6.47 -12.73 25.97
N GLU A 424 6.84 -12.36 24.73
CA GLU A 424 6.79 -13.23 23.55
C GLU A 424 8.09 -14.01 23.32
N MET A 425 9.21 -13.52 23.88
CA MET A 425 10.53 -14.10 23.67
C MET A 425 11.36 -14.06 24.96
N THR A 426 12.19 -15.09 25.17
CA THR A 426 13.21 -15.03 26.23
C THR A 426 14.27 -13.97 25.91
N ASN A 427 14.99 -13.49 26.93
CA ASN A 427 16.04 -12.49 26.73
C ASN A 427 17.15 -13.01 25.81
N GLU A 428 17.53 -14.28 25.95
CA GLU A 428 18.55 -14.92 25.13
C GLU A 428 18.11 -15.01 23.65
N GLU A 429 16.88 -15.44 23.39
CA GLU A 429 16.34 -15.49 22.03
C GLU A 429 16.22 -14.09 21.43
N LYS A 430 15.79 -13.11 22.22
CA LYS A 430 15.69 -11.71 21.80
C LYS A 430 17.04 -11.16 21.39
N GLU A 431 18.10 -11.42 22.16
CA GLU A 431 19.47 -10.97 21.84
C GLU A 431 19.99 -11.63 20.55
N ILE A 432 19.78 -12.94 20.38
CA ILE A 432 20.19 -13.66 19.17
C ILE A 432 19.47 -13.12 17.93
N LYS A 433 18.15 -12.99 17.99
CA LYS A 433 17.35 -12.48 16.86
C LYS A 433 17.65 -11.02 16.56
N GLN A 434 17.87 -10.20 17.60
CA GLN A 434 18.29 -8.81 17.42
C GLN A 434 19.64 -8.72 16.70
N HIS A 435 20.63 -9.50 17.12
CA HIS A 435 21.93 -9.50 16.46
C HIS A 435 21.88 -9.95 15.01
N LEU A 436 21.10 -10.99 14.70
CA LEU A 436 20.91 -11.46 13.33
C LEU A 436 20.26 -10.37 12.46
N PHE A 437 19.19 -9.75 12.97
CA PHE A 437 18.48 -8.70 12.28
C PHE A 437 19.35 -7.46 12.03
N GLU A 438 20.03 -6.96 13.08
CA GLU A 438 20.88 -5.78 12.98
C GLU A 438 22.09 -6.02 12.06
N ASP A 439 22.58 -7.27 11.96
CA ASP A 439 23.62 -7.64 11.01
C ASP A 439 23.13 -7.54 9.55
N GLN A 440 21.93 -8.07 9.26
CA GLN A 440 21.29 -7.92 7.95
C GLN A 440 21.04 -6.45 7.61
N GLN A 441 20.57 -5.65 8.58
CA GLN A 441 20.33 -4.22 8.42
C GLN A 441 21.63 -3.49 8.07
N GLN A 442 22.74 -3.81 8.76
CA GLN A 442 24.05 -3.22 8.49
C GLN A 442 24.61 -3.60 7.11
N GLN A 443 24.44 -4.86 6.70
CA GLN A 443 24.85 -5.30 5.36
C GLN A 443 24.06 -4.57 4.27
N LEU A 444 22.75 -4.40 4.46
CA LEU A 444 21.89 -3.66 3.53
C LEU A 444 22.30 -2.18 3.49
N GLU A 445 22.47 -1.54 4.65
CA GLU A 445 22.92 -0.15 4.76
C GLU A 445 24.21 0.09 3.97
N ALA A 446 25.24 -0.75 4.19
CA ALA A 446 26.53 -0.60 3.51
C ALA A 446 26.42 -0.69 1.98
N ASN A 447 25.57 -1.57 1.44
CA ASN A 447 25.38 -1.71 -0.01
C ASN A 447 24.50 -0.60 -0.60
N VAL A 448 23.51 -0.11 0.16
CA VAL A 448 22.71 1.07 -0.21
C VAL A 448 23.59 2.30 -0.32
N GLU A 449 24.49 2.52 0.63
CA GLU A 449 25.44 3.64 0.55
C GLU A 449 26.37 3.51 -0.66
N LYS A 450 26.91 2.32 -0.94
CA LYS A 450 27.73 2.11 -2.14
C LYS A 450 26.97 2.46 -3.42
N LEU A 451 25.70 2.03 -3.52
CA LEU A 451 24.86 2.33 -4.68
C LEU A 451 24.56 3.83 -4.80
N SER A 452 24.26 4.50 -3.69
CA SER A 452 24.08 5.96 -3.63
C SER A 452 25.31 6.69 -4.16
N LYS A 453 26.49 6.28 -3.73
CA LYS A 453 27.77 6.89 -4.15
C LYS A 453 27.95 6.86 -5.67
N VAL A 454 27.71 5.71 -6.28
CA VAL A 454 27.89 5.53 -7.72
C VAL A 454 27.01 6.52 -8.50
N PHE A 455 25.82 6.84 -8.00
CA PHE A 455 24.94 7.83 -8.62
C PHE A 455 25.32 9.29 -8.35
N GLU A 456 26.07 9.58 -7.28
CA GLU A 456 26.59 10.91 -6.99
C GLU A 456 27.81 11.27 -7.86
N ASP A 457 28.53 10.27 -8.38
CA ASP A 457 29.70 10.50 -9.22
C ASP A 457 29.35 11.30 -10.51
N PRO A 458 30.29 12.13 -11.02
CA PRO A 458 30.08 12.96 -12.21
C PRO A 458 30.20 12.14 -13.50
N PHE A 459 29.36 11.12 -13.66
CA PHE A 459 29.42 10.15 -14.76
C PHE A 459 29.05 10.75 -16.13
N ASP A 460 28.52 11.97 -16.16
CA ASP A 460 28.36 12.77 -17.37
C ASP A 460 29.72 13.12 -18.00
N GLY A 461 30.82 13.13 -17.24
CA GLY A 461 32.17 13.35 -17.75
C GLY A 461 32.91 12.08 -18.20
N PHE A 462 32.35 10.90 -18.00
CA PHE A 462 33.06 9.63 -18.15
C PHE A 462 33.29 9.22 -19.60
N GLU A 463 34.38 8.49 -19.81
CA GLU A 463 34.66 7.76 -21.05
C GLU A 463 33.80 6.49 -21.16
N GLU A 464 33.68 5.91 -22.35
CA GLU A 464 32.80 4.75 -22.61
C GLU A 464 33.17 3.54 -21.75
N THR A 465 34.46 3.31 -21.46
CA THR A 465 34.93 2.25 -20.57
C THR A 465 34.49 2.46 -19.13
N GLU A 466 34.58 3.68 -18.61
CA GLU A 466 34.16 4.03 -17.25
C GLU A 466 32.63 3.91 -17.09
N ILE A 467 31.87 4.23 -18.14
CA ILE A 467 30.41 4.03 -18.16
C ILE A 467 30.06 2.54 -18.11
N MET A 468 30.81 1.67 -18.79
CA MET A 468 30.61 0.22 -18.73
C MET A 468 30.93 -0.34 -17.34
N ASP A 469 32.00 0.13 -16.71
CA ASP A 469 32.36 -0.24 -15.34
C ASP A 469 31.27 0.21 -14.36
N MET A 470 30.78 1.45 -14.51
CA MET A 470 29.65 1.97 -13.72
C MET A 470 28.39 1.13 -13.91
N ARG A 471 28.05 0.76 -15.16
CA ARG A 471 26.90 -0.10 -15.47
C ARG A 471 27.00 -1.43 -14.72
N MET A 472 28.15 -2.09 -14.78
CA MET A 472 28.37 -3.37 -14.09
C MET A 472 28.23 -3.22 -12.56
N GLN A 473 28.80 -2.15 -12.00
CA GLN A 473 28.68 -1.84 -10.57
C GLN A 473 27.22 -1.61 -10.16
N VAL A 474 26.46 -0.79 -10.91
CA VAL A 474 25.05 -0.52 -10.61
C VAL A 474 24.20 -1.78 -10.69
N LEU A 475 24.39 -2.62 -11.72
CA LEU A 475 23.64 -3.86 -11.86
C LEU A 475 23.92 -4.82 -10.69
N ASN A 476 25.20 -5.04 -10.36
CA ASN A 476 25.59 -5.91 -9.26
C ASN A 476 25.06 -5.40 -7.91
N LEU A 477 25.30 -4.12 -7.59
CA LEU A 477 24.80 -3.52 -6.35
C LEU A 477 23.27 -3.52 -6.27
N SER A 478 22.57 -3.33 -7.39
CA SER A 478 21.10 -3.41 -7.44
C SER A 478 20.58 -4.80 -7.10
N VAL A 479 21.22 -5.86 -7.62
CA VAL A 479 20.85 -7.25 -7.32
C VAL A 479 21.16 -7.60 -5.87
N VAL A 480 22.33 -7.22 -5.38
CA VAL A 480 22.74 -7.46 -3.98
C VAL A 480 21.81 -6.74 -3.00
N THR A 481 21.51 -5.45 -3.24
CA THR A 481 20.61 -4.68 -2.38
C THR A 481 19.18 -5.23 -2.38
N ASP A 482 18.63 -5.61 -3.54
CA ASP A 482 17.31 -6.25 -3.63
C ASP A 482 17.27 -7.58 -2.86
N THR A 483 18.31 -8.39 -2.99
CA THR A 483 18.43 -9.67 -2.28
C THR A 483 18.51 -9.48 -0.77
N LEU A 484 19.28 -8.48 -0.30
CA LEU A 484 19.37 -8.16 1.12
C LEU A 484 18.05 -7.62 1.67
N CYS A 485 17.30 -6.82 0.90
CA CYS A 485 15.94 -6.43 1.28
C CYS A 485 15.02 -7.64 1.43
N LYS A 486 15.00 -8.57 0.46
CA LYS A 486 14.20 -9.80 0.54
C LYS A 486 14.50 -10.59 1.81
N LYS A 487 15.78 -10.88 2.06
CA LYS A 487 16.22 -11.62 3.25
C LYS A 487 15.81 -10.93 4.56
N MET A 488 15.90 -9.61 4.60
CA MET A 488 15.46 -8.84 5.77
C MET A 488 13.95 -8.96 5.97
N TYR A 489 13.15 -8.87 4.91
CA TYR A 489 11.69 -9.05 5.01
C TYR A 489 11.31 -10.48 5.37
N GLU A 490 11.94 -11.49 4.76
CA GLU A 490 11.77 -12.90 5.12
C GLU A 490 12.05 -13.12 6.61
N CYS A 491 13.18 -12.61 7.12
CA CYS A 491 13.50 -12.67 8.55
C CYS A 491 12.42 -12.01 9.43
N ILE A 492 11.89 -10.86 9.02
CA ILE A 492 10.81 -10.18 9.74
C ILE A 492 9.52 -11.02 9.72
N GLU A 493 9.11 -11.53 8.58
CA GLU A 493 7.84 -12.25 8.41
C GLU A 493 7.87 -13.63 9.06
N THR A 494 8.96 -14.39 8.89
CA THR A 494 9.05 -15.78 9.39
C THR A 494 9.59 -15.86 10.80
N ASP A 495 10.74 -15.23 11.06
CA ASP A 495 11.53 -15.50 12.26
C ASP A 495 11.15 -14.56 13.42
N LEU A 496 10.67 -13.36 13.11
CA LEU A 496 10.27 -12.36 14.10
C LEU A 496 8.76 -12.36 14.32
N LEU A 497 7.98 -11.91 13.33
CA LEU A 497 6.53 -11.76 13.45
C LEU A 497 5.80 -13.12 13.39
N GLY A 498 6.23 -14.02 12.51
CA GLY A 498 5.66 -15.36 12.39
C GLY A 498 5.92 -16.27 13.60
N ALA A 499 6.89 -15.92 14.45
CA ALA A 499 7.21 -16.65 15.67
C ALA A 499 6.42 -16.17 16.91
N LEU A 500 5.64 -15.09 16.79
CA LEU A 500 4.83 -14.55 17.89
C LEU A 500 3.65 -15.48 18.22
N GLN A 501 3.35 -15.63 19.51
CA GLN A 501 2.30 -16.53 20.00
C GLN A 501 1.02 -15.79 20.39
N PHE A 502 1.13 -14.58 20.94
CA PHE A 502 0.00 -13.86 21.53
C PHE A 502 -0.50 -12.71 20.65
N SER A 503 0.39 -12.12 19.84
CA SER A 503 0.09 -10.97 18.99
C SER A 503 0.30 -11.29 17.51
N SER A 504 -0.68 -10.95 16.67
CA SER A 504 -0.55 -11.04 15.21
C SER A 504 -0.25 -9.67 14.64
N HIS A 505 0.91 -9.56 13.99
CA HIS A 505 1.34 -8.36 13.28
C HIS A 505 1.66 -8.75 11.85
N ASN A 506 1.08 -8.01 10.90
CA ASN A 506 1.32 -8.21 9.49
C ASN A 506 1.99 -6.97 8.91
N ILE A 507 2.88 -7.19 7.95
CA ILE A 507 3.53 -6.15 7.15
C ILE A 507 3.18 -6.35 5.68
N ALA A 508 3.33 -5.30 4.87
CA ALA A 508 3.17 -5.47 3.43
C ALA A 508 4.38 -6.23 2.87
N PRO A 509 4.18 -7.25 2.02
CA PRO A 509 5.26 -8.08 1.51
C PRO A 509 6.22 -7.27 0.64
N TYR A 510 7.50 -7.67 0.64
CA TYR A 510 8.50 -7.01 -0.20
C TYR A 510 8.25 -7.29 -1.69
N GLN A 511 8.20 -6.23 -2.48
CA GLN A 511 8.08 -6.34 -3.93
C GLN A 511 9.32 -5.77 -4.63
N SER A 512 10.05 -6.63 -5.34
CA SER A 512 11.18 -6.23 -6.20
C SER A 512 10.78 -5.32 -7.36
N LYS A 513 9.50 -5.14 -7.68
CA LYS A 513 9.11 -4.13 -8.69
C LYS A 513 8.61 -2.83 -8.05
N GLY A 514 8.56 -2.78 -6.72
CA GLY A 514 8.10 -1.63 -5.94
C GLY A 514 6.62 -1.74 -5.67
N ILE A 515 6.08 -0.67 -5.09
CA ILE A 515 4.64 -0.61 -4.83
C ILE A 515 3.92 -0.70 -6.16
N GLU A 516 2.96 -1.61 -6.23
CA GLU A 516 2.16 -1.80 -7.42
C GLU A 516 1.26 -0.58 -7.66
N ARG A 517 1.40 0.01 -8.85
CA ARG A 517 0.53 1.10 -9.28
C ARG A 517 -0.82 0.52 -9.63
N ALA A 518 -1.84 0.99 -8.93
CA ALA A 518 -3.20 0.51 -9.14
C ALA A 518 -3.63 0.81 -10.58
N THR A 519 -4.21 -0.20 -11.22
CA THR A 519 -4.66 -0.13 -12.61
C THR A 519 -6.10 0.36 -12.68
N GLU A 520 -6.49 1.10 -13.73
CA GLU A 520 -7.87 1.55 -13.83
C GLU A 520 -8.83 0.37 -13.93
N LEU A 521 -9.94 0.43 -13.16
CA LEU A 521 -11.02 -0.53 -13.27
C LEU A 521 -11.70 -0.36 -14.64
N ASN A 522 -11.28 -1.18 -15.60
CA ASN A 522 -11.88 -1.19 -16.93
C ASN A 522 -13.33 -1.68 -16.84
N GLY A 523 -14.27 -0.73 -16.90
CA GLY A 523 -15.67 -1.07 -17.15
C GLY A 523 -15.76 -1.74 -18.50
N GLY A 524 -16.12 -3.03 -18.54
CA GLY A 524 -16.11 -3.85 -19.75
C GLY A 524 -16.69 -3.15 -20.97
N ARG A 525 -15.82 -2.60 -21.81
CA ARG A 525 -16.13 -2.21 -23.20
C ARG A 525 -15.82 -3.42 -24.08
N ASN A 526 -16.72 -4.41 -24.03
CA ASN A 526 -16.84 -5.38 -25.11
C ASN A 526 -18.23 -5.26 -25.74
N THR A 527 -18.41 -4.19 -26.51
CA THR A 527 -19.36 -4.07 -27.63
C THR A 527 -18.87 -2.94 -28.55
N LYS A 528 -17.69 -3.09 -29.14
CA LYS A 528 -17.49 -2.57 -30.50
C LYS A 528 -17.74 -3.74 -31.44
N ALA A 529 -19.03 -3.96 -31.73
CA ALA A 529 -19.41 -4.72 -32.90
C ALA A 529 -18.77 -4.05 -34.13
N ASN A 530 -18.05 -4.86 -34.90
CA ASN A 530 -17.61 -4.55 -36.25
C ASN A 530 -18.82 -4.10 -37.09
N ASN A 531 -19.03 -2.80 -37.22
CA ASN A 531 -19.79 -2.23 -38.33
C ASN A 531 -18.78 -1.79 -39.40
N ASN A 532 -18.21 -2.77 -40.10
CA ASN A 532 -17.70 -2.55 -41.45
C ASN A 532 -18.92 -2.45 -42.38
N ILE A 533 -19.51 -1.26 -42.46
CA ILE A 533 -20.40 -0.92 -43.58
C ILE A 533 -19.48 -0.36 -44.67
N THR A 534 -19.15 -1.24 -45.61
CA THR A 534 -18.60 -0.89 -46.93
C THR A 534 -19.60 -0.02 -47.67
N CYS A 535 -19.37 1.29 -47.68
CA CYS A 535 -20.09 2.20 -48.56
C CYS A 535 -19.48 2.10 -49.97
N GLN A 536 -20.07 1.25 -50.80
CA GLN A 536 -19.83 1.20 -52.24
C GLN A 536 -20.21 2.55 -52.85
N LYS A 537 -19.23 3.24 -53.46
CA LYS A 537 -19.48 4.34 -54.39
C LYS A 537 -20.07 3.76 -55.67
N SER A 538 -21.39 3.88 -55.85
CA SER A 538 -22.05 3.72 -57.13
C SER A 538 -21.85 5.01 -57.94
N HIS A 539 -21.10 4.88 -59.04
CA HIS A 539 -21.10 5.82 -60.14
C HIS A 539 -22.51 5.92 -60.74
N ASP A 540 -23.10 7.11 -60.78
CA ASP A 540 -24.20 7.41 -61.68
C ASP A 540 -23.73 8.39 -62.75
N GLN A 541 -23.64 7.86 -63.96
CA GLN A 541 -23.59 8.61 -65.21
C GLN A 541 -25.02 9.06 -65.53
N THR A 542 -25.24 10.37 -65.69
CA THR A 542 -26.38 10.86 -66.47
C THR A 542 -25.87 11.81 -67.53
N ASN A 543 -25.95 11.29 -68.77
CA ASN A 543 -25.76 12.03 -70.00
C ASN A 543 -26.87 13.08 -70.17
N GLY A 544 -26.48 14.23 -70.70
CA GLY A 544 -27.42 15.20 -71.25
C GLY A 544 -28.00 14.76 -72.60
N CYS A 545 -29.21 15.22 -72.87
CA CYS A 545 -29.68 15.59 -74.20
C CYS A 545 -30.91 16.49 -74.11
N THR A 546 -30.84 17.63 -74.80
CA THR A 546 -31.85 18.21 -75.71
C THR A 546 -33.33 17.98 -75.37
N LEU A 547 -34.18 18.99 -75.21
CA LEU A 547 -34.44 20.19 -76.01
C LEU A 547 -35.15 21.23 -75.13
#